data_AF-A0A960H2F2-F1
#
_entry.id   AF-A0A960H2F2-F1
#
_cell.length_a   1.000
_cell.length_b   1.000
_cell.length_c   1.000
_cell.angle_alpha   90.00
_cell.angle_beta   90.00
_cell.angle_gamma   90.00
#
_symmetry.space_group_name_H-M   'P 1'
#
loop_
_entity.id
_entity.type
_entity.pdbx_description
1 polymer ?
#
loop_
_entity_poly.entity_id
_entity_poly.type
_entity_poly.pdbx_seq_one_letter_code
_entity_poly.pdbx_strand_id
1 'polypeptide(L)' 'MAPTPRAAERVALDAFNAAQTAGQPITPKFVREHMKKLLAHPPECMCELCDAAARTTMASVWRLAERWGKLKLGRTR' A
#
# COMPACT_ATOMS: atom_id res chain seq x y z
N MET A 1 0.47 -7.01 -18.36
CA MET A 1 -0.75 -6.45 -17.73
C MET A 1 -0.36 -5.25 -16.91
N ALA A 2 -0.92 -4.07 -17.19
CA ALA A 2 -0.71 -2.89 -16.35
C ALA A 2 -1.41 -3.10 -14.99
N PRO A 3 -0.85 -2.60 -13.88
CA PRO A 3 -1.49 -2.71 -12.58
C PRO A 3 -2.84 -1.99 -12.61
N THR A 4 -3.92 -2.68 -12.24
CA THR A 4 -5.24 -2.04 -12.17
C THR A 4 -5.24 -0.98 -11.06
N PRO A 5 -5.91 0.17 -11.24
CA PRO A 5 -6.02 1.19 -10.20
C PRO A 5 -6.48 0.60 -8.86
N ARG A 6 -7.45 -0.33 -8.91
CA ARG A 6 -7.99 -1.03 -7.74
C ARG A 6 -6.95 -1.84 -6.96
N ALA A 7 -6.02 -2.53 -7.63
CA ALA A 7 -5.00 -3.32 -6.94
C ALA A 7 -4.02 -2.43 -6.18
N ALA A 8 -3.55 -1.35 -6.82
CA ALA A 8 -2.69 -0.37 -6.18
C ALA A 8 -3.39 0.36 -5.02
N GLU A 9 -4.66 0.71 -5.17
CA GLU A 9 -5.47 1.35 -4.13
C GLU A 9 -5.65 0.44 -2.91
N ARG A 10 -5.92 -0.85 -3.11
CA ARG A 10 -6.09 -1.82 -2.02
C ARG A 10 -4.83 -1.94 -1.17
N VAL A 11 -3.68 -2.14 -1.83
CA VAL A 11 -2.37 -2.27 -1.17
C VAL A 11 -1.94 -0.96 -0.53
N ALA A 12 -2.24 0.19 -1.15
CA ALA A 12 -1.96 1.49 -0.57
C ALA A 12 -2.79 1.72 0.71
N LEU A 13 -4.07 1.32 0.72
CA LEU A 13 -4.96 1.49 1.87
C LEU A 13 -4.50 0.65 3.03
N ASP A 14 -4.12 -0.60 2.76
CA ASP A 14 -3.59 -1.50 3.75
C ASP A 14 -2.25 -1.00 4.32
N ALA A 15 -1.32 -0.56 3.47
CA ALA A 15 -0.07 0.06 3.90
C ALA A 15 -0.30 1.33 4.74
N PHE A 16 -1.29 2.15 4.37
CA PHE A 16 -1.64 3.36 5.12
C PHE A 16 -2.22 3.03 6.50
N ASN A 17 -3.12 2.04 6.58
CA ASN A 17 -3.68 1.58 7.84
C ASN A 17 -2.60 0.96 8.73
N ALA A 18 -1.75 0.10 8.18
CA ALA A 18 -0.63 -0.50 8.89
C ALA A 18 0.34 0.56 9.46
N ALA A 19 0.64 1.60 8.68
CA ALA A 19 1.48 2.72 9.14
C ALA A 19 0.82 3.47 10.32
N GLN A 20 -0.49 3.75 10.23
CA GLN A 20 -1.23 4.40 11.32
C GLN A 20 -1.29 3.53 12.58
N THR A 21 -1.56 2.23 12.45
CA THR A 21 -1.56 1.28 13.57
C THR A 21 -0.19 1.18 14.23
N ALA A 22 0.89 1.28 13.44
CA ALA A 22 2.26 1.31 13.95
C ALA A 22 2.67 2.67 14.55
N GLY A 23 1.82 3.71 14.45
CA GLY A 23 2.16 5.07 14.87
C GLY A 23 3.29 5.70 14.05
N GLN A 24 3.51 5.23 12.82
CA GLN A 24 4.60 5.67 11.95
C GLN A 24 4.07 6.41 10.72
N PRO A 25 4.82 7.39 10.20
CA PRO A 25 4.45 8.03 8.94
C PRO A 25 4.56 7.02 7.78
N ILE A 26 3.63 7.12 6.82
CA ILE A 26 3.76 6.36 5.58
C ILE A 26 4.95 6.90 4.77
N THR A 27 5.92 6.04 4.52
CA THR A 27 7.15 6.38 3.78
C THR A 27 7.36 5.40 2.63
N PRO A 28 8.19 5.73 1.63
CA PRO A 28 8.54 4.79 0.56
C PRO A 28 9.16 3.50 1.11
N LYS A 29 9.95 3.62 2.19
CA LYS A 29 10.54 2.49 2.90
C LYS A 29 9.47 1.60 3.52
N PHE A 30 8.50 2.19 4.21
CA PHE A 30 7.38 1.44 4.82
C PHE A 30 6.59 0.67 3.76
N VAL A 31 6.20 1.34 2.67
CA VAL A 31 5.44 0.71 1.58
C VAL A 31 6.22 -0.44 0.94
N ARG A 32 7.53 -0.28 0.75
CA ARG A 32 8.39 -1.36 0.22
C ARG A 32 8.41 -2.58 1.14
N GLU A 33 8.67 -2.38 2.42
CA GLU A 33 8.71 -3.48 3.39
C GLU A 33 7.36 -4.15 3.53
N HIS A 34 6.27 -3.37 3.49
CA HIS A 34 4.92 -3.88 3.53
C HIS A 34 4.59 -4.75 2.32
N MET A 35 4.89 -4.27 1.10
CA MET A 35 4.73 -5.07 -0.12
C MET A 35 5.60 -6.32 -0.11
N LYS A 36 6.83 -6.25 0.40
CA LYS A 36 7.71 -7.41 0.53
C LYS A 36 7.11 -8.47 1.45
N LYS A 37 6.49 -8.07 2.57
CA LYS A 37 5.76 -8.99 3.45
C LYS A 37 4.59 -9.64 2.73
N LEU A 38 3.79 -8.87 1.99
CA LEU A 38 2.66 -9.40 1.22
C LEU A 38 3.10 -10.37 0.11
N LEU A 39 4.23 -10.13 -0.53
CA LEU A 39 4.79 -11.03 -1.56
C LEU A 39 5.47 -12.27 -0.95
N ALA A 40 5.91 -12.19 0.31
CA ALA A 40 6.47 -13.32 1.05
C ALA A 40 5.40 -14.19 1.73
N HIS A 41 4.12 -13.77 1.69
CA HIS A 41 3.04 -14.60 2.21
C HIS A 41 2.92 -15.90 1.42
N PRO A 42 2.56 -17.01 2.09
CA PRO A 42 2.31 -18.28 1.42
C PRO A 42 1.28 -18.14 0.29
N PRO A 43 1.48 -18.77 -0.87
CA PRO A 43 0.58 -18.66 -2.03
C PRO A 43 -0.83 -19.19 -1.73
N GLU A 44 -0.96 -20.08 -0.75
CA GLU A 44 -2.24 -20.59 -0.22
C GLU A 44 -3.09 -19.53 0.49
N CYS A 45 -2.51 -18.37 0.85
CA CYS A 45 -3.24 -17.28 1.50
C CYS A 45 -4.38 -16.77 0.61
N MET A 46 -4.23 -16.81 -0.72
CA MET A 46 -5.21 -16.45 -1.77
C MET A 46 -6.06 -15.19 -1.50
N CYS A 47 -5.62 -14.32 -0.59
CA CYS A 47 -6.40 -13.18 -0.19
C CYS A 47 -6.29 -12.11 -1.27
N GLU A 48 -7.35 -11.32 -1.42
CA GLU A 48 -7.41 -10.26 -2.43
C GLU A 48 -6.24 -9.26 -2.30
N LEU A 49 -5.65 -9.16 -1.11
CA LEU A 49 -4.49 -8.30 -0.84
C LEU A 49 -3.18 -8.89 -1.40
N CYS A 50 -2.97 -10.20 -1.29
CA CYS A 50 -1.81 -10.88 -1.88
C CYS A 50 -1.90 -10.87 -3.41
N ASP A 51 -3.09 -11.12 -3.98
CA ASP A 51 -3.32 -11.00 -5.43
C ASP A 51 -3.11 -9.56 -5.91
N ALA A 52 -3.62 -8.57 -5.16
CA ALA A 52 -3.39 -7.17 -5.47
C ALA A 52 -1.90 -6.78 -5.40
N ALA A 53 -1.17 -7.28 -4.40
CA ALA A 53 0.27 -7.06 -4.26
C ALA A 53 1.06 -7.67 -5.44
N ALA A 54 0.68 -8.87 -5.90
CA ALA A 54 1.29 -9.53 -7.05
C ALA A 54 1.00 -8.80 -8.38
N ARG A 55 -0.14 -8.11 -8.49
CA ARG A 55 -0.57 -7.40 -9.71
C ARG A 55 -0.23 -5.91 -9.72
N THR A 56 0.38 -5.38 -8.67
CA THR A 56 0.67 -3.95 -8.55
C THR A 56 2.16 -3.62 -8.54
N THR A 57 2.50 -2.33 -8.63
CA THR A 57 3.88 -1.85 -8.52
C THR A 57 4.04 -0.93 -7.32
N MET A 58 5.22 -0.95 -6.72
CA MET A 58 5.57 -0.06 -5.61
C MET A 58 5.39 1.42 -5.97
N ALA A 59 5.68 1.80 -7.21
CA ALA A 59 5.49 3.17 -7.68
C ALA A 59 4.01 3.60 -7.68
N SER A 60 3.10 2.73 -8.15
CA SER A 60 1.66 2.99 -8.13
C SER A 60 1.11 3.08 -6.70
N VAL A 61 1.54 2.17 -5.83
CA VAL A 61 1.13 2.14 -4.41
C VAL A 61 1.63 3.40 -3.69
N TRP A 62 2.90 3.76 -3.84
CA TRP A 62 3.47 4.96 -3.23
C TRP A 62 2.75 6.23 -3.68
N ARG A 63 2.48 6.38 -4.98
CA ARG A 63 1.80 7.57 -5.52
C ARG A 63 0.43 7.78 -4.89
N LEU A 64 -0.33 6.70 -4.66
CA LEU A 64 -1.64 6.76 -4.01
C LEU A 64 -1.52 7.05 -2.51
N ALA A 65 -0.61 6.34 -1.82
CA ALA A 65 -0.34 6.54 -0.40
C ALA A 65 0.12 7.98 -0.08
N GLU A 66 1.03 8.53 -0.89
CA GLU A 66 1.53 9.89 -0.75
C GLU A 66 0.40 10.91 -0.94
N ARG A 67 -0.48 10.70 -1.93
CA ARG A 67 -1.64 11.57 -2.17
C ARG A 67 -2.56 11.62 -0.94
N TRP A 68 -2.78 10.49 -0.27
CA TRP A 68 -3.56 10.46 0.98
C TRP A 68 -2.83 11.08 2.17
N GLY A 69 -1.51 10.88 2.28
CA GLY A 69 -0.69 11.58 3.27
C GLY A 69 -0.78 13.10 3.12
N LYS A 70 -0.69 13.62 1.88
CA LYS A 70 -0.89 15.04 1.57
C LYS A 70 -2.30 15.52 1.87
N LEU A 71 -3.33 14.72 1.58
CA LEU A 71 -4.73 15.06 1.91
C LEU A 71 -4.99 15.11 3.43
N LYS A 72 -4.36 14.25 4.24
CA LYS A 72 -4.42 14.35 5.70
C LYS A 72 -3.69 15.57 6.25
N LEU A 73 -2.55 15.95 5.67
CA LEU A 73 -1.80 17.16 6.05
C LEU A 73 -2.49 18.47 5.60
N GLY A 74 -3.33 18.40 4.56
CA GLY A 74 -4.07 19.54 4.01
C GLY A 74 -5.39 19.86 4.73
N ARG A 75 -5.86 19.00 5.65
CA ARG A 75 -7.15 19.17 6.36
C ARG A 75 -7.00 19.84 7.73
N THR A 76 -5.93 20.61 7.92
CA THR A 76 -5.61 21.40 9.12
C THR A 76 -5.59 22.91 8.83
N ARG A 77 -6.51 23.39 7.97
CA ARG A 77 -6.80 24.83 7.85
C ARG A 77 -8.29 25.07 7.86
#